data_AF-A0A9N7MGM9-F1
#
_entry.id   AF-A0A9N7MGM9-F1
#
_cell.length_a   1.000
_cell.length_b   1.000
_cell.length_c   1.000
_cell.angle_alpha   90.00
_cell.angle_beta   90.00
_cell.angle_gamma   90.00
#
_symmetry.space_group_name_H-M   'P 1'
#
loop_
_entity.id
_entity.type
_entity.pdbx_description
1 polymer ?
#
loop_
_entity_poly.entity_id
_entity_poly.type
_entity_poly.pdbx_seq_one_letter_code
_entity_poly.pdbx_strand_id
1 'polypeptide(L)' 'SKGSVPGNLESDPRTYNEALQDKDAESWNVAMYAEIGSMDSNQVWDLVEPPNR' A
#
# COMPACT_ATOMS: atom_id res chain seq x y z
N SER A 1 2.45 22.70 15.06
CA SER A 1 3.03 22.67 13.70
C SER A 1 3.20 21.22 13.27
N LYS A 2 2.30 20.71 12.42
CA LYS A 2 2.56 19.76 11.32
C LYS A 2 1.33 19.84 10.40
N GLY A 3 1.59 20.08 9.12
CA GLY A 3 0.63 20.67 8.18
C GLY A 3 -0.58 19.80 7.88
N SER A 4 -1.73 20.46 7.82
CA SER A 4 -2.93 19.97 7.13
C SER A 4 -2.61 19.83 5.65
N VAL A 5 -2.63 18.61 5.12
CA VAL A 5 -2.84 18.39 3.70
C VAL A 5 -4.36 18.51 3.49
N PRO A 6 -4.87 19.48 2.71
CA PRO A 6 -6.28 19.53 2.39
C PRO A 6 -6.53 18.55 1.23
N GLY A 7 -6.35 17.26 1.50
CA GLY A 7 -6.88 16.19 0.66
C GLY A 7 -8.32 15.96 1.07
N ASN A 8 -9.25 16.01 0.14
CA ASN A 8 -10.65 15.73 0.42
C ASN A 8 -10.76 14.27 0.91
N LEU A 9 -10.90 14.04 2.22
CA LEU A 9 -11.09 12.69 2.81
C LEU A 9 -12.36 11.97 2.29
N GLU A 10 -13.20 12.65 1.51
CA GLU A 10 -14.32 12.04 0.79
C GLU A 10 -13.91 11.35 -0.51
N SER A 11 -12.76 11.69 -1.11
CA SER A 11 -12.26 11.02 -2.32
C SER A 11 -11.36 9.83 -2.05
N ASP A 12 -10.90 9.65 -0.80
CA ASP A 12 -10.03 8.53 -0.46
C ASP A 12 -10.86 7.24 -0.35
N PRO A 13 -10.39 6.13 -0.95
CA PRO A 13 -11.09 4.86 -0.88
C PRO A 13 -11.09 4.33 0.56
N ARG A 14 -12.25 3.91 1.05
CA ARG A 14 -12.43 3.36 2.41
C ARG A 14 -12.57 1.84 2.40
N THR A 15 -12.80 1.28 1.23
CA THR A 15 -12.87 -0.16 1.03
C THR A 15 -11.87 -0.61 -0.03
N TYR A 16 -11.51 -1.89 0.03
CA TYR A 16 -10.66 -2.51 -0.99
C TYR A 16 -11.24 -2.34 -2.40
N ASN A 17 -12.56 -2.53 -2.55
CA ASN A 17 -13.22 -2.41 -3.85
C ASN A 17 -13.21 -0.97 -4.38
N GLU A 18 -13.31 0.04 -3.51
CA GLU A 18 -13.16 1.45 -3.92
C GLU A 18 -11.72 1.74 -4.34
N ALA A 19 -10.74 1.23 -3.61
CA ALA A 19 -9.33 1.42 -3.94
C ALA A 19 -8.96 0.82 -5.31
N LEU A 20 -9.58 -0.31 -5.68
CA LEU A 20 -9.40 -0.92 -7.00
C LEU A 20 -10.09 -0.18 -8.14
N GLN A 21 -11.07 0.68 -7.84
CA GLN A 21 -11.78 1.50 -8.83
C GLN A 21 -11.13 2.87 -9.01
N ASP A 22 -10.12 3.21 -8.20
CA ASP A 22 -9.38 4.44 -8.32
C ASP A 22 -8.59 4.48 -9.66
N LYS A 23 -8.47 5.68 -10.24
CA LYS A 23 -7.71 5.91 -11.47
C LYS A 23 -6.24 5.46 -11.35
N ASP A 24 -5.69 5.44 -10.15
CA ASP A 24 -4.31 5.08 -9.89
C ASP A 24 -4.15 3.60 -9.49
N ALA A 25 -5.24 2.82 -9.42
CA ALA A 25 -5.23 1.44 -8.92
C ALA A 25 -4.18 0.55 -9.61
N GLU A 26 -4.06 0.65 -10.94
CA GLU A 26 -3.06 -0.09 -11.72
C GLU A 26 -1.62 0.36 -11.36
N SER A 27 -1.41 1.67 -11.22
CA SER A 27 -0.10 2.21 -10.86
C SER A 27 0.33 1.75 -9.47
N TRP A 28 -0.59 1.75 -8.51
CA TRP A 28 -0.37 1.20 -7.17
C TRP A 28 -0.08 -0.29 -7.19
N ASN A 29 -0.79 -1.06 -8.03
CA ASN A 29 -0.58 -2.49 -8.15
C ASN A 29 0.83 -2.81 -8.70
N VAL A 30 1.24 -2.13 -9.77
CA VAL A 30 2.60 -2.26 -10.34
C VAL A 30 3.66 -1.87 -9.31
N ALA A 31 3.48 -0.74 -8.62
CA ALA A 31 4.42 -0.30 -7.59
C ALA A 31 4.53 -1.32 -6.45
N MET A 32 3.41 -1.88 -5.98
CA MET A 32 3.42 -2.90 -4.92
C MET A 32 4.24 -4.13 -5.32
N TYR A 33 4.08 -4.64 -6.54
CA TYR A 33 4.88 -5.76 -7.02
C TYR A 33 6.36 -5.41 -7.16
N ALA A 34 6.68 -4.20 -7.64
CA ALA A 34 8.06 -3.74 -7.75
C ALA A 34 8.74 -3.63 -6.37
N GLU A 35 8.05 -3.07 -5.37
CA GLU A 35 8.58 -2.95 -4.00
C GLU A 35 8.74 -4.30 -3.33
N ILE A 36 7.77 -5.22 -3.46
CA ILE A 36 7.91 -6.60 -2.95
C ILE A 36 9.09 -7.31 -3.61
N GLY A 37 9.27 -7.17 -4.93
CA GLY A 37 10.42 -7.74 -5.64
C GLY A 37 11.76 -7.14 -5.19
N SER A 38 11.79 -5.83 -4.90
CA SER A 38 12.95 -5.15 -4.33
C SER A 38 13.27 -5.65 -2.92
N MET A 39 12.24 -5.90 -2.11
CA MET A 39 12.39 -6.44 -0.76
C MET A 39 12.98 -7.85 -0.77
N ASP A 40 12.53 -8.68 -1.72
CA ASP A 40 13.11 -10.00 -1.97
C ASP A 40 14.55 -9.90 -2.47
N SER A 41 14.84 -9.11 -3.51
CA SER A 41 16.20 -9.01 -4.06
C SER A 41 17.23 -8.48 -3.07
N ASN A 42 16.82 -7.55 -2.21
CA ASN A 42 17.70 -6.93 -1.23
C ASN A 42 17.76 -7.73 0.09
N GLN A 43 17.00 -8.81 0.23
CA GLN A 43 16.95 -9.67 1.41
C GLN A 43 16.70 -8.86 2.69
N VAL A 44 15.82 -7.85 2.60
CA VAL A 44 15.57 -6.89 3.69
C VAL A 44 14.44 -7.32 4.63
N TRP A 45 13.74 -8.43 4.34
CA TRP A 45 12.61 -8.92 5.13
C TRP A 45 12.74 -10.41 5.42
N ASP A 46 12.47 -10.78 6.67
CA ASP A 46 12.38 -12.17 7.11
C ASP A 46 10.91 -12.58 7.29
N LEU A 47 10.51 -13.69 6.68
CA LEU A 47 9.20 -14.28 6.91
C LEU A 47 9.21 -15.03 8.25
N VAL A 48 8.48 -14.52 9.23
CA VAL A 48 8.37 -15.13 10.56
C VAL A 48 6.99 -15.73 10.80
N GLU A 49 6.94 -16.81 11.58
CA GLU A 49 5.67 -17.39 11.98
C GLU A 49 4.92 -16.44 12.92
N PRO A 50 3.59 -16.26 12.73
CA PRO A 50 2.79 -15.46 13.65
C PRO A 50 2.73 -16.14 15.03
N PRO A 51 2.65 -15.36 16.12
CA PRO A 51 2.54 -15.93 17.46
C PRO A 51 1.26 -16.75 17.61
N ASN A 52 1.35 -17.87 18.33
CA ASN A 52 0.18 -18.66 18.71
C ASN A 52 -0.78 -17.80 19.56
N ARG A 53 -2.08 -17.90 19.28
CA ARG A 53 -3.14 -17.21 20.05
C ARG A 53 -3.32 -17.81 21.44
#